data_AF-A0A8T1RZ25-F1
#
_entry.id   AF-A0A8T1RZ25-F1
#
_cell.length_a   1.000
_cell.length_b   1.000
_cell.length_c   1.000
_cell.angle_alpha   90.00
_cell.angle_beta   90.00
_cell.angle_gamma   90.00
#
_symmetry.space_group_name_H-M   'P 1'
#
loop_
_entity.id
_entity.type
_entity.pdbx_description
1 polymer ?
#
loop_
_entity_poly.entity_id
_entity_poly.type
_entity_poly.pdbx_seq_one_letter_code
_entity_poly.pdbx_strand_id
1 'polypeptide(L)'
;GTWGSVCSNQMTDITPTIVCKQLNCGDGVQTTGEFQQGEGSGPTWLDHVTCTEQHSSLWQCPSSPWKWQSCDDRAEETHIICNGSSNGVMTTTASPIRRAPPRRSPT
;
A
#
# COMPACT_ATOMS: atom_id res chain seq x y z
N GLY A 1 6.45 10.70 -18.94
CA GLY A 1 7.11 9.55 -18.29
C GLY A 1 6.23 8.33 -18.42
N THR A 2 6.78 7.14 -18.16
CA THR A 2 6.07 5.85 -18.26
C THR A 2 6.04 5.19 -16.88
N TRP A 3 4.88 4.67 -16.48
CA TRP A 3 4.72 3.92 -15.23
C TRP A 3 5.49 2.59 -15.27
N GLY A 4 5.96 2.13 -14.12
CA GLY A 4 6.67 0.86 -13.98
C GLY A 4 6.79 0.43 -12.52
N SER A 5 7.34 -0.76 -12.31
CA SER A 5 7.40 -1.43 -11.00
C SER A 5 8.75 -1.25 -10.29
N VAL A 6 8.80 -1.67 -9.03
CA VAL A 6 10.00 -1.66 -8.16
C VAL A 6 10.29 -3.08 -7.70
N CYS A 7 11.56 -3.48 -7.71
CA CYS A 7 12.00 -4.81 -7.31
C CYS A 7 12.14 -4.93 -5.78
N SER A 8 11.88 -6.12 -5.26
CA SER A 8 11.90 -6.45 -3.83
C SER A 8 13.30 -6.86 -3.34
N ASN A 9 14.24 -7.08 -4.26
CA ASN A 9 15.62 -7.43 -3.93
C ASN A 9 16.26 -6.39 -3.02
N GLN A 10 16.70 -6.87 -1.84
CA GLN A 10 17.27 -6.05 -0.77
C GLN A 10 16.42 -4.83 -0.40
N MET A 11 15.09 -4.91 -0.58
CA MET A 11 14.18 -3.91 -0.06
C MET A 11 14.14 -4.00 1.46
N THR A 12 14.27 -2.86 2.14
CA THR A 12 14.14 -2.83 3.60
C THR A 12 12.68 -2.97 4.03
N ASP A 13 12.42 -3.65 5.15
CA ASP A 13 11.07 -3.80 5.73
C ASP A 13 10.40 -2.46 6.11
N ILE A 14 11.18 -1.37 6.18
CA ILE A 14 10.71 -0.01 6.42
C ILE A 14 10.10 0.60 5.14
N THR A 15 10.52 0.16 3.94
CA THR A 15 10.07 0.71 2.66
C THR A 15 8.54 0.66 2.50
N PRO A 16 7.85 -0.47 2.77
CA PRO A 16 6.39 -0.51 2.75
C PRO A 16 5.74 0.53 3.66
N THR A 17 6.26 0.73 4.87
CA THR A 17 5.75 1.75 5.82
C THR A 17 5.90 3.16 5.26
N ILE A 18 7.05 3.49 4.65
CA ILE A 18 7.26 4.80 4.00
C ILE A 18 6.27 5.01 2.85
N VAL A 19 6.04 3.99 2.02
CA VAL A 19 5.07 4.06 0.92
C VAL A 19 3.65 4.26 1.46
N CYS A 20 3.25 3.51 2.48
CA CYS A 20 1.91 3.64 3.09
C CYS A 20 1.70 5.02 3.74
N LYS A 21 2.72 5.56 4.43
CA LYS A 21 2.73 6.93 4.95
C LYS A 21 2.62 7.97 3.84
N GLN A 22 3.42 7.83 2.78
CA GLN A 22 3.43 8.73 1.62
C GLN A 22 2.06 8.77 0.91
N LEU A 23 1.36 7.64 0.85
CA LEU A 23 0.01 7.51 0.29
C LEU A 23 -1.10 7.87 1.30
N ASN A 24 -0.74 8.24 2.53
CA ASN A 24 -1.65 8.59 3.61
C ASN A 24 -2.63 7.45 3.99
N CYS A 25 -2.16 6.20 3.89
CA CYS A 25 -2.90 5.00 4.29
C CYS A 25 -2.63 4.58 5.75
N GLY A 26 -1.69 5.25 6.44
CA GLY A 26 -1.29 4.90 7.80
C GLY A 26 0.00 4.08 7.86
N ASP A 27 0.32 3.61 9.07
CA ASP A 27 1.61 2.96 9.37
C ASP A 27 1.54 1.42 9.36
N GLY A 28 0.36 0.84 9.18
CA GLY A 28 0.17 -0.61 9.17
C GLY A 28 0.48 -1.22 7.80
N VAL A 29 1.27 -2.29 7.77
CA VAL A 29 1.60 -3.05 6.55
C VAL A 29 1.12 -4.49 6.76
N GLN A 30 0.42 -5.06 5.78
CA GLN A 30 -0.09 -6.45 5.87
C GLN A 30 0.69 -7.45 5.01
N THR A 31 2.02 -7.34 5.03
CA THR A 31 2.99 -8.20 4.30
C THR A 31 3.25 -7.76 2.85
N THR A 32 4.51 -7.84 2.44
CA THR A 32 4.92 -7.93 1.03
C THR A 32 4.69 -9.36 0.56
N GLY A 33 3.70 -9.57 -0.31
CA GLY A 33 3.45 -10.89 -0.90
C GLY A 33 4.29 -11.13 -2.16
N GLU A 34 4.67 -12.38 -2.41
CA GLU A 34 5.11 -12.80 -3.74
C GLU A 34 3.96 -12.61 -4.73
N PHE A 35 4.27 -12.02 -5.87
CA PHE A 35 3.31 -11.76 -6.94
C PHE A 35 2.65 -13.06 -7.41
N GLN A 36 1.32 -13.10 -7.41
CA GLN A 36 0.61 -14.07 -8.23
C GLN A 36 0.80 -13.67 -9.70
N GLN A 37 1.70 -14.40 -10.35
CA GLN A 37 2.04 -14.35 -11.77
C GLN A 37 0.89 -13.83 -12.65
N GLY A 38 0.96 -12.58 -13.13
CA GLY A 38 -0.04 -12.12 -14.11
C GLY A 38 -0.16 -10.64 -14.49
N GLU A 39 0.26 -9.68 -13.67
CA GLU A 39 -0.06 -8.25 -13.94
C GLU A 39 1.10 -7.27 -13.71
N GLY A 40 1.95 -7.13 -14.74
CA GLY A 40 3.06 -6.17 -14.78
C GLY A 40 3.54 -5.96 -16.21
N SER A 41 2.75 -5.28 -17.06
CA SER A 41 3.10 -5.08 -18.48
C SER A 41 4.09 -3.92 -18.73
N GLY A 42 4.54 -3.24 -17.67
CA GLY A 42 5.39 -2.05 -17.74
C GLY A 42 6.88 -2.34 -17.50
N PRO A 43 7.78 -1.34 -17.64
CA PRO A 43 9.17 -1.43 -17.19
C PRO A 43 9.30 -1.70 -15.69
N THR A 44 10.46 -2.18 -15.27
CA THR A 44 10.87 -2.23 -13.85
C THR A 44 11.95 -1.18 -13.65
N TRP A 45 11.71 -0.15 -12.83
CA TRP A 45 12.54 1.05 -12.82
C TRP A 45 13.63 1.08 -11.75
N LEU A 46 13.35 0.50 -10.59
CA LEU A 46 14.14 0.63 -9.39
C LEU A 46 14.38 -0.71 -8.73
N ASP A 47 15.57 -0.87 -8.16
CA ASP A 47 16.04 -2.06 -7.45
C ASP A 47 16.93 -1.64 -6.27
N HIS A 48 17.07 -2.51 -5.26
CA HIS A 48 17.82 -2.28 -4.03
C HIS A 48 17.38 -1.01 -3.27
N VAL A 49 16.07 -0.83 -3.12
CA VAL A 49 15.52 0.35 -2.42
C VAL A 49 15.66 0.20 -0.91
N THR A 50 16.52 1.02 -0.32
CA THR A 50 16.86 0.97 1.10
C THR A 50 16.34 2.20 1.83
N CYS A 51 15.22 2.06 2.53
CA CYS A 51 14.64 3.13 3.31
C CYS A 51 15.05 3.03 4.79
N THR A 52 14.93 4.16 5.49
CA THR A 52 15.07 4.29 6.94
C THR A 52 13.96 5.19 7.46
N GLU A 53 13.69 5.19 8.77
CA GLU A 53 12.67 6.04 9.40
C GLU A 53 12.90 7.55 9.21
N GLN A 54 14.08 7.97 8.72
CA GLN A 54 14.40 9.37 8.43
C GLN A 54 13.82 9.84 7.09
N HIS A 55 13.54 8.90 6.17
CA HIS A 55 12.96 9.20 4.88
C HIS A 55 11.44 9.39 5.02
N SER A 56 10.88 10.38 4.31
CA SER A 56 9.43 10.65 4.32
C SER A 56 8.71 10.22 3.05
N SER A 57 9.47 9.84 2.02
CA SER A 57 8.94 9.34 0.75
C SER A 57 9.90 8.35 0.11
N LEU A 58 9.36 7.46 -0.72
CA LEU A 58 10.10 6.46 -1.48
C LEU A 58 11.21 7.10 -2.33
N TRP A 59 10.97 8.31 -2.86
CA TRP A 59 11.90 9.01 -3.75
C TRP A 59 13.17 9.51 -3.06
N GLN A 60 13.19 9.56 -1.72
CA GLN A 60 14.36 9.96 -0.95
C GLN A 60 15.22 8.76 -0.57
N CYS A 61 14.67 7.54 -0.63
CA CYS A 61 15.40 6.35 -0.25
C CYS A 61 16.51 6.06 -1.28
N PRO A 62 17.73 5.75 -0.83
CA PRO A 62 18.77 5.24 -1.71
C PRO A 62 18.32 4.00 -2.50
N SER A 63 18.69 3.96 -3.77
CA SER A 63 18.40 2.86 -4.69
C SER A 63 19.53 2.68 -5.69
N SER A 64 19.45 1.61 -6.47
CA SER A 64 20.23 1.51 -7.71
C SER A 64 19.84 2.62 -8.71
N PRO A 65 20.70 2.94 -9.68
CA PRO A 65 20.34 3.87 -10.76
C PRO A 65 19.09 3.41 -11.51
N TRP A 66 18.27 4.36 -11.94
CA TRP A 66 17.05 4.09 -12.70
C TRP A 66 17.40 3.43 -14.04
N LYS A 67 16.83 2.25 -14.31
CA LYS A 67 17.02 1.51 -15.58
C LYS A 67 15.72 0.83 -15.98
N TRP A 68 15.48 0.61 -17.28
CA TRP A 68 14.21 0.08 -17.82
C TRP A 68 13.88 -1.36 -17.37
N GLN A 69 14.90 -2.15 -17.10
CA GLN A 69 14.81 -3.53 -16.61
C GLN A 69 15.64 -3.63 -15.36
N SER A 70 15.09 -3.13 -14.26
CA SER A 70 15.80 -3.06 -12.99
C SER A 70 15.94 -4.41 -12.31
N CYS A 71 14.87 -5.21 -12.34
CA CYS A 71 14.80 -6.52 -11.70
C CYS A 71 15.49 -7.58 -12.56
N ASP A 72 16.08 -8.58 -11.89
CA ASP A 72 16.66 -9.73 -12.56
C ASP A 72 15.56 -10.72 -12.97
N ASP A 73 14.51 -10.88 -12.14
CA ASP A 73 13.29 -11.61 -12.44
C ASP A 73 12.04 -10.75 -12.17
N ARG A 74 10.99 -10.92 -12.99
CA ARG A 74 9.69 -10.26 -12.78
C ARG A 74 8.98 -10.73 -11.52
N ALA A 75 9.27 -11.93 -11.03
CA ALA A 75 8.78 -12.43 -9.75
C ALA A 75 9.24 -11.55 -8.56
N GLU A 76 10.29 -10.74 -8.76
CA GLU A 76 10.82 -9.83 -7.74
C GLU A 76 10.02 -8.53 -7.63
N GLU A 77 9.05 -8.25 -8.50
CA GLU A 77 8.22 -7.04 -8.38
C GLU A 77 7.53 -6.97 -7.02
N THR A 78 7.62 -5.81 -6.37
CA THR A 78 7.14 -5.63 -5.00
C THR A 78 5.66 -5.25 -4.99
N HIS A 79 4.91 -5.89 -4.10
CA HIS A 79 3.53 -5.53 -3.79
C HIS A 79 3.42 -5.08 -2.34
N ILE A 80 2.81 -3.92 -2.12
CA ILE A 80 2.64 -3.33 -0.78
C ILE A 80 1.14 -3.22 -0.50
N ILE A 81 0.70 -3.88 0.58
CA ILE A 81 -0.66 -3.76 1.11
C ILE A 81 -0.59 -2.93 2.39
N CYS A 82 -1.23 -1.76 2.36
CA CYS A 82 -1.35 -0.89 3.52
C CYS A 82 -2.62 -1.24 4.30
N ASN A 83 -2.47 -1.53 5.59
CA ASN A 83 -3.59 -1.56 6.51
C ASN A 83 -3.98 -0.12 6.82
N GLY A 84 -5.08 0.31 6.20
CA GLY A 84 -5.72 1.58 6.50
C GLY A 84 -5.75 1.81 8.00
N SER A 85 -5.22 2.93 8.48
CA SER A 85 -5.45 3.31 9.87
C SER A 85 -6.95 3.38 10.11
N SER A 86 -7.49 2.44 10.90
CA SER A 86 -8.73 2.63 11.64
C SER A 86 -8.54 3.69 12.74
N ASN A 87 -7.87 4.80 12.43
CA ASN A 87 -7.76 5.99 13.29
C ASN A 87 -8.88 7.00 13.04
N GLY A 88 -9.87 6.64 12.21
CA GLY A 88 -11.23 6.96 12.61
C GLY A 88 -11.58 6.01 13.74
N VAL A 89 -11.48 6.47 14.99
CA VAL A 89 -12.29 5.93 16.07
C VAL A 89 -13.71 5.89 15.52
N MET A 90 -14.13 4.71 15.07
CA MET A 90 -15.53 4.44 14.85
C MET A 90 -16.09 4.26 16.26
N THR A 91 -16.22 5.38 17.00
CA THR A 91 -17.31 5.51 17.96
C THR A 91 -18.57 5.50 17.12
N THR A 92 -18.94 4.32 16.62
CA THR A 92 -20.33 3.98 16.41
C THR A 92 -20.91 3.94 17.80
N THR A 93 -21.23 5.13 18.34
CA THR A 93 -22.27 5.21 19.34
C THR A 93 -23.47 4.59 18.65
N ALA A 94 -23.78 3.35 18.98
CA ALA A 94 -24.98 2.68 18.52
C ALA A 94 -26.15 3.57 18.96
N SER A 95 -26.65 4.40 18.04
CA SER A 95 -27.86 5.17 18.29
C SER A 95 -28.98 4.15 18.51
N PRO A 96 -29.76 4.26 19.59
CA PRO A 96 -30.84 3.33 19.82
C PRO A 96 -31.81 3.40 18.64
N ILE A 97 -32.02 2.27 17.98
CA ILE A 97 -32.99 2.15 16.89
C ILE A 97 -34.37 2.55 17.46
N ARG A 98 -34.82 3.76 17.13
CA ARG A 98 -36.17 4.20 17.48
C ARG A 98 -37.12 3.38 16.61
N ARG A 99 -37.74 2.35 17.20
CA ARG A 99 -38.76 1.53 16.51
C ARG A 99 -39.83 2.46 15.93
N ALA A 100 -40.02 2.41 14.61
CA ALA A 100 -41.12 3.09 13.97
C ALA A 100 -42.45 2.48 14.47
N PRO A 101 -43.48 3.28 14.78
CA PRO A 101 -44.79 2.76 15.12
C PRO A 101 -45.43 2.06 13.89
N PRO A 102 -46.27 1.03 14.10
CA PRO A 102 -46.89 0.31 13.01
C PRO A 102 -47.79 1.24 12.20
N ARG A 103 -47.61 1.22 10.87
CA ARG A 103 -48.43 1.97 9.91
C ARG A 103 -49.84 1.38 9.93
N ARG A 104 -50.84 2.12 10.41
CA ARG A 104 -52.24 1.72 10.24
C ARG A 104 -52.62 1.86 8.77
N SER A 105 -53.14 0.78 8.20
CA SER A 105 -53.75 0.78 6.86
C SER A 105 -55.04 1.62 6.87
N PRO A 106 -55.33 2.41 5.83
CA PRO A 106 -56.65 3.04 5.68
C PRO A 106 -57.70 1.99 5.29
N THR A 107 -58.92 2.20 5.78
CA THR A 107 -60.13 1.40 5.59
C THR A 107 -60.57 1.27 4.13
#